data_AF-A0A349J4R6-F1
#
_entry.id   AF-A0A349J4R6-F1
#
_cell.length_a   1.000
_cell.length_b   1.000
_cell.length_c   1.000
_cell.angle_alpha   90.00
_cell.angle_beta   90.00
_cell.angle_gamma   90.00
#
_symmetry.space_group_name_H-M   'P 1'
#
loop_
_entity.id
_entity.type
_entity.pdbx_description
1 polymer ?
#
loop_
_entity_poly.entity_id
_entity_poly.type
_entity_poly.pdbx_seq_one_letter_code
_entity_poly.pdbx_strand_id
1 'polypeptide(L)'
;MDVFSQLERGNTKLTVAGKIMTTQHVQAVLDAGVDFVALGRAGILHHDWPRKYASQESFESINTPVSRAHLAAEGLGPRFIEYMSTWAGFVEERTN
;
A
#
# COMPACT_ATOMS: atom_id res chain seq x y z
N MET A 1 2.23 12.65 -11.80
CA MET A 1 3.12 13.09 -10.71
C MET A 1 3.91 14.31 -11.17
N ASP A 2 4.46 14.22 -12.38
CA ASP A 2 5.25 15.23 -13.09
C ASP A 2 4.72 16.67 -12.98
N VAL A 3 3.46 16.93 -13.33
CA VAL A 3 2.88 18.29 -13.26
C VAL A 3 2.87 18.87 -11.85
N PHE A 4 2.53 18.07 -10.84
CA PHE A 4 2.41 18.54 -9.45
C PHE A 4 3.76 18.64 -8.73
N SER A 5 4.71 17.79 -9.12
CA SER A 5 6.08 17.79 -8.57
C SER A 5 6.87 19.06 -8.91
N GLN A 6 6.52 19.72 -10.02
CA GLN A 6 7.22 20.90 -10.55
C GLN A 6 6.69 22.23 -10.01
N LEU A 7 5.60 22.21 -9.23
CA LEU A 7 5.02 23.43 -8.67
C LEU A 7 5.97 24.06 -7.64
N GLU A 8 5.95 25.39 -7.54
CA GLU A 8 6.57 26.10 -6.42
C GLU A 8 5.73 25.89 -5.16
N ARG A 9 6.14 24.94 -4.32
CA ARG A 9 5.34 24.48 -3.16
C ARG A 9 5.72 25.17 -1.84
N GLY A 10 6.79 25.97 -1.82
CA GLY A 10 7.38 26.50 -0.59
C GLY A 10 7.66 25.36 0.41
N ASN A 11 7.02 25.42 1.58
CA ASN A 11 7.15 24.39 2.62
C ASN A 11 6.10 23.27 2.56
N THR A 12 5.18 23.31 1.58
CA THR A 12 4.08 22.34 1.48
C THR A 12 4.59 21.02 0.92
N LYS A 13 4.45 19.94 1.70
CA LYS A 13 4.85 18.59 1.31
C LYS A 13 3.85 17.95 0.34
N LEU A 14 4.36 17.25 -0.67
CA LEU A 14 3.59 16.53 -1.68
C LEU A 14 3.69 15.03 -1.39
N THR A 15 2.54 14.36 -1.46
CA THR A 15 2.47 12.90 -1.45
C THR A 15 1.57 12.41 -2.55
N VAL A 16 1.72 11.13 -2.89
CA VAL A 16 0.88 10.43 -3.85
C VAL A 16 0.48 9.07 -3.28
N ALA A 17 -0.73 8.66 -3.64
CA ALA A 17 -1.28 7.34 -3.38
C ALA A 17 -1.82 6.76 -4.69
N GLY A 18 -1.92 5.43 -4.77
CA GLY A 18 -2.60 4.74 -5.87
C GLY A 18 -1.79 3.57 -6.41
N LYS A 19 -2.24 2.34 -6.11
CA LYS A 19 -1.66 1.07 -6.59
C LYS A 19 -0.13 0.93 -6.41
N ILE A 20 0.42 1.58 -5.39
CA ILE A 20 1.83 1.45 -5.02
C ILE A 20 1.97 0.15 -4.22
N MET A 21 2.57 -0.87 -4.83
CA MET A 21 2.61 -2.24 -4.28
C MET A 21 4.03 -2.82 -4.13
N THR A 22 5.04 -2.20 -4.74
CA THR A 22 6.42 -2.73 -4.83
C THR A 22 7.45 -1.66 -4.45
N THR A 23 8.69 -2.09 -4.15
CA THR A 23 9.81 -1.16 -3.90
C THR A 23 10.06 -0.25 -5.10
N GLN A 24 9.92 -0.76 -6.33
CA GLN A 24 10.12 0.01 -7.56
C GLN A 24 9.05 1.09 -7.74
N HIS A 25 7.79 0.81 -7.39
CA HIS A 25 6.75 1.84 -7.40
C HIS A 25 7.06 2.96 -6.41
N VAL A 26 7.53 2.63 -5.20
CA VAL A 26 7.96 3.62 -4.20
C VAL A 26 9.13 4.44 -4.71
N GLN A 27 10.14 3.79 -5.30
CA GLN A 27 11.30 4.47 -5.85
C GLN A 27 10.90 5.46 -6.96
N ALA A 28 10.06 5.02 -7.90
CA ALA A 28 9.57 5.89 -8.98
C ALA A 28 8.82 7.13 -8.46
N VAL A 29 8.09 6.99 -7.35
CA VAL A 29 7.42 8.14 -6.70
C VAL A 29 8.42 9.12 -6.10
N LEU A 30 9.41 8.61 -5.38
CA LEU A 30 10.43 9.44 -4.73
C LEU A 30 11.32 10.14 -5.78
N ASP A 31 11.70 9.42 -6.83
CA ASP A 31 12.49 9.95 -7.96
C ASP A 31 11.73 11.07 -8.71
N ALA A 32 10.40 11.04 -8.69
CA ALA A 32 9.56 12.10 -9.25
C ALA A 32 9.45 13.36 -8.36
N GLY A 33 10.27 13.50 -7.31
CA GLY A 33 10.30 14.69 -6.46
C GLY A 33 9.13 14.80 -5.47
N VAL A 34 8.45 13.69 -5.19
CA VAL A 34 7.43 13.58 -4.14
C VAL A 34 8.12 13.41 -2.78
N ASP A 35 7.62 14.06 -1.74
CA ASP A 35 8.29 14.09 -0.44
C ASP A 35 8.12 12.80 0.36
N PHE A 36 6.97 12.14 0.24
CA PHE A 36 6.70 10.87 0.92
C PHE A 36 5.61 10.08 0.19
N VAL A 37 5.54 8.77 0.45
CA VAL A 37 4.62 7.86 -0.24
C VAL A 37 3.48 7.43 0.68
N ALA A 38 2.25 7.48 0.17
CA ALA A 38 1.07 7.01 0.90
C ALA A 38 0.66 5.61 0.42
N LEU A 39 0.87 4.62 1.29
CA LEU A 39 0.53 3.21 1.03
C LEU A 39 -0.89 2.90 1.50
N GLY A 40 -1.77 2.55 0.55
CA GLY A 40 -3.13 2.11 0.82
C GLY A 40 -3.21 0.59 1.02
N ARG A 41 -3.63 -0.13 -0.03
CA ARG A 41 -3.78 -1.61 0.00
C ARG A 41 -2.50 -2.32 0.42
N ALA A 42 -1.34 -1.87 -0.03
CA ALA A 42 -0.04 -2.43 0.37
C ALA A 42 0.18 -2.40 1.90
N GLY A 43 -0.19 -1.30 2.56
CA GLY A 43 -0.08 -1.18 4.02
C GLY A 43 -1.13 -1.99 4.78
N ILE A 44 -2.29 -2.27 4.17
CA ILE A 44 -3.29 -3.20 4.72
C ILE A 44 -2.79 -4.65 4.64
N LEU A 45 -2.15 -5.00 3.53
CA LEU A 45 -1.66 -6.35 3.26
C LEU A 45 -0.36 -6.68 3.98
N HIS A 46 0.41 -5.66 4.36
CA HIS A 46 1.66 -5.75 5.10
C HIS A 46 1.80 -4.54 6.03
N HIS A 47 1.46 -4.71 7.31
CA HIS A 47 1.58 -3.63 8.31
C HIS A 47 3.04 -3.16 8.48
N ASP A 48 3.99 -4.02 8.12
CA ASP A 48 5.44 -3.80 8.22
C ASP A 48 6.08 -3.30 6.92
N TRP A 49 5.29 -2.86 5.95
CA TRP A 49 5.77 -2.45 4.63
C TRP A 49 7.01 -1.54 4.66
N PRO A 50 7.09 -0.47 5.49
CA PRO A 50 8.29 0.37 5.56
C PRO A 50 9.54 -0.40 6.03
N ARG A 51 9.39 -1.38 6.92
CA ARG A 51 10.49 -2.25 7.37
C ARG A 51 10.91 -3.22 6.26
N LYS A 52 9.96 -3.76 5.49
CA LYS A 52 10.24 -4.58 4.31
C LYS A 52 11.04 -3.79 3.27
N TYR A 53 10.61 -2.57 2.95
CA TYR A 53 11.32 -1.68 2.03
C TYR A 53 12.74 -1.37 2.49
N ALA A 54 12.95 -1.10 3.79
CA ALA A 54 14.28 -0.81 4.32
C ALA A 54 15.23 -2.02 4.36
N SER A 55 14.70 -3.25 4.37
CA SER A 55 15.49 -4.48 4.54
C SER A 55 15.62 -5.31 3.27
N GLN A 56 14.81 -5.06 2.24
CA GLN A 56 14.73 -5.86 1.03
C GLN A 56 14.83 -4.97 -0.20
N GLU A 57 15.73 -5.33 -1.12
CA GLU A 57 15.94 -4.58 -2.37
C GLU A 57 14.70 -4.61 -3.29
N SER A 58 13.97 -5.73 -3.30
CA SER A 58 12.89 -6.00 -4.26
C SER A 58 11.63 -6.58 -3.62
N PHE A 59 11.14 -5.95 -2.54
CA PHE A 59 9.87 -6.35 -1.91
C PHE A 59 8.64 -6.02 -2.78
N GLU A 60 7.71 -6.98 -2.82
CA GLU A 60 6.39 -6.85 -3.43
C GLU A 60 5.31 -7.30 -2.44
N SER A 61 4.23 -6.53 -2.37
CA SER A 61 3.07 -6.87 -1.55
C SER A 61 2.40 -8.14 -2.06
N ILE A 62 1.75 -8.91 -1.19
CA ILE A 62 1.07 -10.13 -1.60
C ILE A 62 -0.10 -9.80 -2.54
N ASN A 63 -0.36 -10.66 -3.51
CA ASN A 63 -1.49 -10.51 -4.41
C ASN A 63 -2.81 -10.78 -3.69
N THR A 64 -3.86 -10.10 -4.14
CA THR A 64 -5.24 -10.36 -3.73
C THR A 64 -5.92 -11.32 -4.70
N PRO A 65 -6.92 -12.11 -4.27
CA PRO A 65 -7.51 -12.12 -2.94
C PRO A 65 -6.61 -12.74 -1.87
N VAL A 66 -6.70 -12.26 -0.63
CA VAL A 66 -6.01 -12.85 0.53
C VAL A 66 -7.00 -13.46 1.51
N SER A 67 -6.53 -14.42 2.30
CA SER A 67 -7.36 -15.03 3.35
C SER A 67 -7.69 -14.03 4.47
N ARG A 68 -8.82 -14.26 5.14
CA ARG A 68 -9.19 -13.53 6.36
C ARG A 68 -8.17 -13.72 7.49
N ALA A 69 -7.53 -14.89 7.54
CA ALA A 69 -6.50 -15.22 8.52
C ALA A 69 -5.25 -14.36 8.30
N HIS A 70 -4.84 -14.13 7.04
CA HIS A 70 -3.74 -13.21 6.72
C HIS A 70 -4.03 -11.80 7.23
N LEU A 71 -5.21 -11.24 6.91
CA LEU A 71 -5.58 -9.91 7.37
C LEU A 71 -5.63 -9.80 8.91
N ALA A 72 -6.10 -10.83 9.60
CA ALA A 72 -6.08 -10.86 11.06
C ALA A 72 -4.64 -10.88 11.61
N ALA A 73 -3.73 -11.62 10.97
CA ALA A 73 -2.31 -11.64 11.33
C ALA A 73 -1.62 -10.28 11.08
N GLU A 74 -2.06 -9.55 10.06
CA GLU A 74 -1.65 -8.15 9.80
C GLU A 74 -2.29 -7.12 10.77
N GLY A 75 -3.09 -7.58 11.73
CA GLY A 75 -3.64 -6.76 12.81
C GLY A 75 -5.03 -6.17 12.53
N LEU A 76 -5.71 -6.59 11.46
CA LEU A 76 -7.05 -6.10 11.16
C LEU A 76 -8.08 -6.72 12.11
N GLY A 77 -8.93 -5.87 12.70
CA GLY A 77 -10.06 -6.32 13.50
C GLY A 77 -11.18 -6.97 12.65
N PRO A 78 -12.01 -7.86 13.23
CA PRO A 78 -12.98 -8.66 12.49
C PRO A 78 -14.01 -7.83 11.71
N ARG A 79 -14.46 -6.69 12.25
CA ARG A 79 -15.37 -5.78 11.53
C ARG A 79 -14.73 -5.15 10.29
N PHE A 80 -13.43 -4.84 10.37
CA PHE A 80 -12.72 -4.25 9.25
C PHE A 80 -12.43 -5.29 8.18
N ILE A 81 -12.11 -6.53 8.55
CA ILE A 81 -12.02 -7.66 7.62
C ILE A 81 -13.35 -7.88 6.88
N GLU A 82 -14.48 -7.80 7.58
CA GLU A 82 -15.80 -7.92 6.95
C GLU A 82 -16.06 -6.79 5.95
N TYR A 83 -15.74 -5.54 6.32
CA TYR A 83 -15.82 -4.41 5.40
C TYR A 83 -14.90 -4.61 4.17
N MET A 84 -13.66 -5.04 4.36
CA MET A 84 -12.72 -5.34 3.25
C MET A 84 -13.24 -6.46 2.34
N SER A 85 -14.00 -7.41 2.88
CA SER A 85 -14.60 -8.50 2.09
C SER A 85 -15.68 -8.02 1.10
N THR A 86 -16.15 -6.78 1.23
CA THR A 86 -17.04 -6.14 0.25
C THR A 86 -16.30 -5.67 -1.01
N TRP A 87 -14.96 -5.60 -0.96
CA TRP A 87 -14.14 -5.21 -2.10
C TRP A 87 -13.89 -6.43 -2.99
N ALA A 88 -14.49 -6.43 -4.19
CA ALA A 88 -14.37 -7.53 -5.13
C ALA A 88 -12.90 -7.91 -5.39
N GLY A 89 -12.58 -9.19 -5.20
CA GLY A 89 -11.24 -9.74 -5.40
C GLY A 89 -10.19 -9.34 -4.37
N PHE A 90 -10.58 -8.71 -3.25
CA PHE A 90 -9.63 -8.31 -2.20
C PHE A 90 -9.45 -9.40 -1.12
N VAL A 91 -10.54 -10.00 -0.66
CA VAL A 91 -10.53 -11.11 0.32
C VAL A 91 -11.07 -12.36 -0.36
N GLU A 92 -10.52 -13.52 -0.02
CA GLU A 92 -11.02 -14.82 -0.49
C GLU A 92 -12.51 -14.98 -0.13
N GLU A 93 -13.30 -15.46 -1.09
CA GLU A 93 -14.71 -15.78 -0.86
C GLU A 93 -14.82 -16.96 0.10
N ARG A 94 -15.88 -16.98 0.92
CA ARG A 94 -16.18 -18.14 1.74
C ARG A 94 -16.71 -19.23 0.83
N THR A 95 -15.93 -20.27 0.59
CA THR A 95 -16.45 -21.50 0.01
C THR A 95 -17.43 -22.12 1.01
N ASN A 96 -18.70 -22.24 0.60
CA ASN A 96 -19.72 -22.98 1.33
C ASN A 96 -19.47 -24.50 1.27
#